data_AF-A0A2M9BD50-F1
#
_entry.id   AF-A0A2M9BD50-F1
#
_cell.length_a   1.000
_cell.length_b   1.000
_cell.length_c   1.000
_cell.angle_alpha   90.00
_cell.angle_beta   90.00
_cell.angle_gamma   90.00
#
_symmetry.space_group_name_H-M   'P 1'
#
loop_
_entity.id
_entity.type
_entity.pdbx_description
1 polymer ?
#
loop_
_entity_poly.entity_id
_entity_poly.type
_entity_poly.pdbx_seq_one_letter_code
_entity_poly.pdbx_strand_id
1 'polypeptide(L)'
;MELGALLPLILLAGVFYFLIIRPQSKRRREFVDMQSRVELGAEVMLTSGIFGTVTGLDEDSMELTIAPGVEIRVHRNVVAKILTPTSGGADDPRLDDPASSDDDAPSDKREENGA
;
A
#
# COMPACT_ATOMS: atom_id res chain seq x y z
N MET A 1 30.49 15.53 -38.46
CA MET A 1 29.41 14.89 -37.69
C MET A 1 28.24 15.85 -37.66
N GLU A 2 27.16 15.50 -38.35
CA GLU A 2 25.97 16.34 -38.56
C GLU A 2 25.31 16.68 -37.21
N LEU A 3 25.39 17.95 -36.79
CA LEU A 3 24.73 18.45 -35.57
C LEU A 3 23.21 18.28 -35.63
N GLY A 4 22.64 18.14 -36.84
CA GLY A 4 21.22 17.87 -37.07
C GLY A 4 20.73 16.51 -36.55
N ALA A 5 21.60 15.49 -36.47
CA ALA A 5 21.22 14.16 -35.96
C ALA A 5 21.09 14.12 -34.42
N LEU A 6 21.67 15.09 -33.71
CA LEU A 6 21.57 15.22 -32.25
C LEU A 6 20.27 15.89 -31.81
N LEU A 7 19.63 16.67 -32.69
CA LEU A 7 18.39 17.38 -32.40
C LEU A 7 17.23 16.44 -31.99
N PRO A 8 16.89 15.37 -32.75
CA PRO A 8 15.85 14.43 -32.33
C PRO A 8 16.22 13.67 -31.04
N LEU A 9 17.51 13.39 -30.82
CA LEU A 9 17.98 12.68 -29.63
C LEU A 9 17.84 13.54 -28.37
N ILE A 10 18.21 14.82 -28.44
CA ILE A 10 18.07 15.78 -27.33
C ILE A 10 16.59 16.05 -27.03
N LEU A 11 15.76 16.15 -28.06
CA LEU A 11 14.32 16.35 -27.90
C LEU A 11 13.67 15.13 -27.22
N LEU A 12 14.00 13.92 -27.65
CA LEU A 12 13.54 12.68 -27.03
C LEU A 12 14.02 12.55 -25.58
N ALA A 13 15.30 12.82 -25.32
CA ALA A 13 15.86 12.81 -23.97
C ALA A 13 15.19 13.86 -23.07
N GLY A 14 14.89 15.05 -23.59
CA GLY A 14 14.17 16.10 -22.87
C GLY A 14 12.74 15.69 -22.49
N VAL A 15 12.01 15.04 -23.41
CA VAL A 15 10.66 14.53 -23.15
C VAL A 15 10.67 13.43 -22.10
N PHE A 16 11.55 12.43 -22.21
CA PHE A 16 11.66 11.37 -21.20
C PHE A 16 12.14 11.89 -19.84
N TYR A 17 13.09 12.83 -19.82
CA TYR A 17 13.53 13.48 -18.60
C TYR A 17 12.38 14.21 -17.91
N PHE A 18 11.61 15.02 -18.65
CA PHE A 18 10.45 15.72 -18.10
C PHE A 18 9.35 14.77 -17.64
N LEU A 19 9.10 13.70 -18.38
CA LEU A 19 8.09 12.69 -18.06
C LEU A 19 8.46 11.82 -16.86
N ILE A 20 9.74 11.59 -16.52
CA ILE A 20 10.13 10.78 -15.36
C ILE A 20 10.31 11.64 -14.09
N ILE A 21 10.93 12.81 -14.21
CA ILE A 21 11.23 13.66 -13.04
C ILE A 21 9.98 14.28 -12.43
N ARG A 22 8.98 14.61 -13.26
CA ARG A 22 7.70 15.17 -12.81
C ARG A 22 6.85 14.19 -12.00
N PRO A 23 6.64 12.92 -12.38
CA PRO A 23 5.90 11.95 -11.57
C PRO A 23 6.69 11.44 -10.36
N GLN A 24 8.03 11.35 -10.42
CA GLN A 24 8.80 10.87 -9.28
C GLN A 24 8.71 11.80 -8.06
N SER A 25 8.70 13.12 -8.28
CA SER A 25 8.54 14.07 -7.17
C SER A 25 7.18 13.93 -6.47
N LYS A 26 6.12 13.47 -7.15
CA LYS A 26 4.80 13.28 -6.52
C LYS A 26 4.81 12.09 -5.57
N ARG A 27 5.33 10.94 -6.03
CA ARG A 27 5.44 9.72 -5.20
C ARG A 27 6.28 9.97 -3.95
N ARG A 28 7.41 10.68 -4.07
CA ARG A 28 8.27 10.96 -2.91
C ARG A 28 7.58 11.86 -1.88
N ARG A 29 6.75 12.82 -2.33
CA ARG A 29 5.96 13.67 -1.42
C ARG A 29 4.86 12.87 -0.73
N GLU A 30 4.14 12.03 -1.47
CA GLU A 30 3.11 11.14 -0.92
C GLU A 30 3.67 10.18 0.14
N PHE A 31 4.88 9.63 -0.08
CA PHE A 31 5.56 8.79 0.92
C PHE A 31 5.91 9.55 2.20
N VAL A 32 6.36 10.81 2.10
CA VAL A 32 6.67 11.65 3.27
C VAL A 32 5.38 12.07 4.00
N ASP A 33 4.34 12.45 3.26
CA ASP A 33 3.04 12.84 3.80
C ASP A 33 2.31 11.66 4.48
N MET A 34 2.57 10.42 4.08
CA MET A 34 2.02 9.23 4.75
C MET A 34 2.69 8.99 6.10
N GLN A 35 4.00 9.22 6.21
CA GLN A 35 4.75 9.04 7.46
C GLN A 35 4.32 10.03 8.54
N SER A 36 3.91 11.24 8.15
CA SER A 36 3.40 12.24 9.10
C SER A 36 2.00 11.93 9.64
N ARG A 37 1.29 10.95 9.07
CA ARG A 37 -0.06 10.53 9.49
C ARG A 37 -0.06 9.34 10.46
N VAL A 38 1.11 8.80 10.79
CA VAL A 38 1.20 7.71 11.76
C VAL A 38 1.02 8.28 13.16
N GLU A 39 0.03 7.77 13.87
CA GLU A 39 -0.36 8.21 15.20
C GLU A 39 -0.14 7.09 16.23
N LEU A 40 -0.02 7.46 17.51
CA LEU A 40 0.06 6.51 18.61
C LEU A 40 -1.22 5.67 18.70
N GLY A 41 -1.06 4.36 18.88
CA GLY A 41 -2.17 3.40 18.90
C GLY A 41 -2.68 2.99 17.52
N ALA A 42 -2.14 3.53 16.43
CA ALA A 42 -2.50 3.11 15.09
C ALA A 42 -1.99 1.68 14.81
N GLU A 43 -2.83 0.87 14.16
CA GLU A 43 -2.42 -0.41 13.62
C GLU A 43 -1.83 -0.21 12.23
N VAL A 44 -0.63 -0.74 12.00
CA VAL A 44 0.12 -0.54 10.75
C VAL A 44 0.66 -1.85 10.21
N MET A 45 0.79 -1.91 8.89
CA MET A 45 1.51 -2.95 8.17
C MET A 45 2.84 -2.40 7.69
N LEU A 46 3.93 -3.07 8.03
CA LEU A 46 5.27 -2.75 7.56
C LEU A 46 5.51 -3.32 6.16
N THR A 47 6.50 -2.80 5.44
CA THR A 47 6.89 -3.27 4.11
C THR A 47 7.36 -4.73 4.07
N SER A 48 7.75 -5.30 5.20
CA SER A 48 8.08 -6.72 5.35
C SER A 48 6.84 -7.63 5.48
N GLY A 49 5.63 -7.07 5.54
CA GLY A 49 4.39 -7.81 5.80
C GLY A 49 4.10 -8.06 7.29
N ILE A 50 4.85 -7.42 8.19
CA ILE A 50 4.62 -7.51 9.64
C ILE A 50 3.51 -6.52 10.03
N PHE A 51 2.59 -6.99 10.85
CA PHE A 51 1.54 -6.17 11.45
C PHE A 51 1.90 -5.85 12.90
N GLY A 52 1.53 -4.66 13.35
CA GLY A 52 1.72 -4.28 14.75
C GLY A 52 1.06 -2.95 15.07
N THR A 53 1.02 -2.65 16.36
CA THR A 53 0.43 -1.43 16.91
C THR A 53 1.52 -0.47 17.34
N VAL A 54 1.39 0.79 16.95
CA VAL A 54 2.33 1.85 17.34
C VAL A 54 2.18 2.17 18.82
N THR A 55 3.23 1.93 19.61
CA THR A 55 3.27 2.25 21.05
C THR A 55 4.11 3.48 21.35
N GLY A 56 5.00 3.88 20.44
CA GLY A 56 5.88 5.04 20.59
C GLY A 56 6.23 5.66 19.24
N LEU A 57 6.40 6.99 19.23
CA LEU A 57 6.80 7.76 18.04
C LEU A 57 7.94 8.71 18.39
N ASP A 58 9.03 8.61 17.63
CA ASP A 58 10.14 9.56 17.61
C ASP A 58 10.21 10.26 16.24
N GLU A 59 11.23 11.07 16.02
CA GLU A 59 11.46 11.78 14.75
C GLU A 59 11.69 10.81 13.59
N ASP A 60 12.66 9.90 13.72
CA ASP A 60 13.05 8.94 12.66
C ASP A 60 12.64 7.48 12.95
N SER A 61 12.32 7.16 14.22
CA SER A 61 11.94 5.82 14.67
C SER A 61 10.52 5.76 15.25
N MET A 62 9.99 4.55 15.30
CA MET A 62 8.75 4.23 16.01
C MET A 62 8.90 2.89 16.74
N GLU A 63 8.20 2.77 17.86
CA GLU A 63 8.07 1.53 18.62
C GLU A 63 6.76 0.85 18.26
N LEU A 64 6.86 -0.46 18.01
CA LEU A 64 5.78 -1.29 17.55
C LEU A 64 5.67 -2.54 18.41
N THR A 65 4.45 -2.83 18.87
CA THR A 65 4.13 -4.12 19.50
C THR A 65 3.60 -5.07 18.44
N ILE A 66 4.30 -6.19 18.24
CA ILE A 66 3.94 -7.21 17.23
C ILE A 66 3.34 -8.48 17.86
N ALA A 67 3.57 -8.68 19.16
CA ALA A 67 3.04 -9.77 19.94
C ALA A 67 3.04 -9.38 21.44
N PRO A 68 2.31 -10.09 22.31
CA PRO A 68 2.29 -9.78 23.74
C PRO A 68 3.70 -9.79 24.35
N GLY A 69 4.14 -8.65 24.87
CA GLY A 69 5.47 -8.47 25.46
C GLY A 69 6.63 -8.40 24.47
N VAL A 70 6.35 -8.31 23.16
CA VAL A 70 7.36 -8.14 22.12
C VAL A 70 7.20 -6.76 21.48
N GLU A 71 8.11 -5.87 21.86
CA GLU A 71 8.25 -4.54 21.28
C GLU A 71 9.49 -4.49 20.40
N ILE A 72 9.35 -3.88 19.22
CA ILE A 72 10.43 -3.68 18.28
C ILE A 72 10.50 -2.20 17.91
N ARG A 73 11.72 -1.71 17.72
CA ARG A 73 11.97 -0.37 17.20
C ARG A 73 12.30 -0.45 15.72
N VAL A 74 11.57 0.30 14.91
CA VAL A 74 11.74 0.35 13.46
C VAL A 74 11.82 1.77 12.95
N HIS A 75 12.35 1.95 11.75
CA HIS A 75 12.42 3.25 11.10
C HIS A 75 11.02 3.63 10.55
N ARG A 76 10.59 4.89 10.67
CA ARG A 76 9.22 5.30 10.25
C ARG A 76 8.92 5.04 8.77
N ASN A 77 9.95 5.13 7.92
CA ASN A 77 9.90 4.80 6.50
C ASN A 77 9.45 3.36 6.15
N VAL A 78 9.41 2.42 7.11
CA VAL A 78 9.00 1.04 6.81
C VAL A 78 7.49 0.84 6.83
N VAL A 79 6.70 1.87 7.19
CA VAL A 79 5.23 1.78 7.15
C VAL A 79 4.75 1.70 5.70
N ALA A 80 4.11 0.59 5.35
CA ALA A 80 3.51 0.38 4.03
C ALA A 80 2.05 0.83 4.01
N LYS A 81 1.30 0.57 5.08
CA LYS A 81 -0.12 0.93 5.18
C LYS A 81 -0.50 1.19 6.63
N ILE A 82 -1.34 2.20 6.85
CA ILE A 82 -2.03 2.42 8.13
C ILE A 82 -3.40 1.74 8.00
N LEU A 83 -3.72 0.81 8.89
CA LEU A 83 -4.98 0.07 8.88
C LEU A 83 -6.06 0.82 9.64
N THR A 84 -5.70 1.39 10.78
CA THR A 84 -6.63 2.13 11.64
C THR A 84 -6.00 3.47 12.01
N PRO A 85 -6.31 4.57 11.31
CA PRO A 85 -5.98 5.91 11.80
C PRO A 85 -6.82 6.16 13.05
N THR A 86 -6.22 6.61 14.15
CA THR A 86 -6.95 6.89 15.39
C THR A 86 -7.67 8.23 15.26
N SER A 87 -8.72 8.23 14.46
CA SER A 87 -9.72 9.29 14.38
C SER A 87 -11.05 8.62 14.10
N GLY A 88 -11.66 8.14 15.19
CA GLY A 88 -13.06 7.76 15.35
C GLY A 88 -13.83 7.32 14.10
N GLY A 89 -14.00 6.01 13.94
CA GLY A 89 -14.96 5.44 12.99
C GLY A 89 -14.84 3.94 12.98
N ALA A 90 -15.83 3.27 13.57
CA ALA A 90 -16.04 1.84 13.39
C ALA A 90 -16.43 1.58 11.92
N ASP A 91 -15.45 1.43 11.05
CA ASP A 91 -15.68 0.97 9.68
C ASP A 91 -14.75 -0.22 9.44
N ASP A 92 -15.29 -1.40 9.71
CA ASP A 92 -14.91 -2.67 9.09
C ASP A 92 -14.80 -2.43 7.57
N PRO A 93 -13.59 -2.35 7.00
CA PRO A 93 -13.46 -2.41 5.57
C PRO A 93 -13.71 -3.87 5.22
N ARG A 94 -14.98 -4.16 4.96
CA ARG A 94 -15.41 -5.32 4.19
C ARG A 94 -14.30 -5.63 3.21
N LEU A 95 -13.74 -6.82 3.38
CA LEU A 95 -12.87 -7.43 2.40
C LEU A 95 -13.65 -7.40 1.08
N ASP A 96 -13.36 -6.42 0.23
CA ASP A 96 -13.55 -6.55 -1.20
C ASP A 96 -12.59 -7.67 -1.60
N ASP A 97 -13.08 -8.90 -1.48
CA ASP A 97 -12.44 -10.12 -1.89
C ASP A 97 -12.83 -10.32 -3.37
N PRO A 98 -11.99 -9.94 -4.37
CA PRO A 98 -12.34 -10.10 -5.78
C PRO A 98 -12.25 -11.57 -6.24
N ALA A 99 -12.46 -12.54 -5.34
CA ALA A 99 -12.27 -13.96 -5.60
C ALA A 99 -13.54 -14.83 -5.42
N SER A 100 -14.73 -14.24 -5.29
CA SER A 100 -15.97 -14.98 -5.55
C SER A 100 -16.36 -14.85 -7.02
N SER A 101 -15.57 -15.48 -7.88
CA SER A 101 -16.07 -15.90 -9.19
C SER A 101 -16.99 -17.09 -8.94
N ASP A 102 -18.28 -16.81 -8.93
CA ASP A 102 -19.35 -17.77 -9.09
C ASP A 102 -19.14 -18.53 -10.41
N ASP A 103 -18.38 -19.63 -10.37
CA ASP A 103 -18.42 -20.63 -11.43
C ASP A 103 -19.51 -21.64 -11.09
N ASP A 104 -20.68 -21.33 -11.66
CA ASP A 104 -21.78 -22.22 -11.96
C ASP A 104 -21.31 -23.66 -12.27
N ALA A 105 -21.67 -24.61 -11.40
CA ALA A 105 -21.77 -26.01 -11.77
C ALA A 105 -23.21 -26.51 -11.49
N PRO A 106 -23.91 -27.09 -12.48
CA PRO A 106 -25.36 -27.20 -12.44
C PRO A 106 -25.82 -28.30 -11.48
N SER A 107 -26.88 -27.98 -10.73
CA SER A 107 -27.68 -28.89 -9.92
C SER A 107 -28.18 -30.11 -10.71
N ASP A 108 -27.71 -31.28 -10.28
CA ASP A 108 -28.20 -32.61 -10.62
C ASP A 108 -29.68 -32.75 -10.25
N LYS A 109 -30.56 -32.72 -11.27
CA LYS A 109 -31.99 -32.98 -11.10
C LYS A 109 -32.20 -34.48 -10.94
N ARG A 110 -32.30 -34.93 -9.69
CA ARG A 110 -33.01 -36.16 -9.36
C ARG A 110 -34.50 -35.96 -9.66
N GLU A 111 -34.91 -36.34 -10.86
CA GLU A 111 -36.30 -36.66 -11.18
C GLU A 111 -36.60 -38.07 -10.66
N GLU A 112 -37.08 -38.11 -9.42
CA GLU A 112 -37.89 -39.20 -8.90
C GLU A 112 -39.33 -38.97 -9.39
N ASN A 113 -39.83 -39.84 -10.28
CA ASN A 113 -41.20 -40.37 -10.19
C ASN A 113 -41.52 -41.40 -11.29
N GLY A 114 -41.90 -42.60 -10.84
CA GLY A 114 -43.18 -43.24 -11.19
C GLY A 114 -43.35 -43.86 -12.58
N ALA A 115 -43.18 -45.18 -12.66
CA ALA A 115 -44.16 -46.14 -13.20
C ALA A 115 -43.69 -47.58 -12.94
#